data_AF-A0A1G2BYY0-F1
#
_entry.id   AF-A0A1G2BYY0-F1
#
_cell.length_a   1.000
_cell.length_b   1.000
_cell.length_c   1.000
_cell.angle_alpha   90.00
_cell.angle_beta   90.00
_cell.angle_gamma   90.00
#
_symmetry.space_group_name_H-M   'P 1'
#
loop_
_entity.id
_entity.type
_entity.pdbx_description
1 polymer ?
#
loop_
_entity_poly.entity_id
_entity_poly.type
_entity_poly.pdbx_seq_one_letter_code
_entity_poly.pdbx_strand_id
1 'polypeptide(L)'
;MTENIKIFLDDLYAVDSSFKKHERELIDIIEKLLSSKPDIKFNKSFQSRLRAELLEKLAQKENKKINFNYMNNKLFYAFGALALFLLLIIPSLSPESSFKNTKTAKVNFDLQVNKVSKNAFGPLVAQNAATAGSEVSYAVGRGGGGGGVAAAGDMAVEADSKLIYPQPVEYKYVYAGEEFSLDNAQMEVLKKIKGSGSQNEMAQFLQNVNFDNISLQSLDDPKLRNFTIYEDKDFGYSIYVDLYEGMISINETWERWPIYNYNTYLEPMKIENIPGDEQLIGMANKFLNDYGISTASYGEPRVDNSWREIYMRTEDKSMVYVPDVMTIVYPLIINGQEIYEEWGGTMGLRVSINVRYNKVSNMWNLSNQKYQSSIYDMETDVNKILDLASRGGNYYYYYQDPSAKTVEITLGTPRLGYMQTWQYTDNVSHELLVPALIFPVTNIPTDAEYFYRESVVIPLAKEIIDQRMQGGDLPVQIMEDQTVSSEETAPAEPVVDLPAVKLEE
;
A
#
# COMPACT_ATOMS: atom_id res chain seq x y z
N MET A 1 40.96 6.63 19.60
CA MET A 1 39.67 6.34 18.96
C MET A 1 38.59 6.94 19.85
N THR A 2 37.79 7.86 19.32
CA THR A 2 36.64 8.42 20.06
C THR A 2 35.56 7.35 20.20
N GLU A 3 34.77 7.42 21.28
CA GLU A 3 33.70 6.47 21.57
C GLU A 3 32.71 6.32 20.39
N ASN A 4 32.47 7.41 19.66
CA ASN A 4 31.61 7.46 18.47
C ASN A 4 32.17 6.69 17.27
N ILE A 5 33.50 6.64 17.06
CA ILE A 5 34.10 5.86 15.97
C ILE A 5 33.96 4.37 16.23
N LYS A 6 34.08 3.95 17.50
CA LYS A 6 33.97 2.55 17.89
C LYS A 6 32.56 2.01 17.63
N ILE A 7 31.52 2.77 18.02
CA ILE A 7 30.11 2.43 17.76
C ILE A 7 29.88 2.22 16.25
N PHE A 8 30.44 3.09 15.41
CA PHE A 8 30.30 2.98 13.96
C PHE A 8 30.97 1.73 13.37
N LEU A 9 32.15 1.38 13.87
CA LEU A 9 32.84 0.15 13.46
C LEU A 9 32.07 -1.08 13.90
N ASP A 10 31.55 -1.10 15.12
CA ASP A 10 30.75 -2.21 15.63
C ASP A 10 29.47 -2.41 14.80
N ASP A 11 28.79 -1.32 14.41
CA ASP A 11 27.63 -1.36 13.53
C ASP A 11 27.98 -1.83 12.11
N LEU A 12 29.11 -1.39 11.54
CA LEU A 12 29.60 -1.89 10.25
C LEU A 12 29.93 -3.39 10.32
N TYR A 13 30.53 -3.84 11.43
CA TYR A 13 30.89 -5.25 11.62
C TYR A 13 29.69 -6.15 11.85
N ALA A 14 28.60 -5.63 12.42
CA ALA A 14 27.33 -6.34 12.55
C ALA A 14 26.68 -6.58 11.18
N VAL A 15 26.92 -5.70 10.21
CA VAL A 15 26.42 -5.81 8.83
C VAL A 15 27.29 -6.75 8.01
N ASP A 16 28.61 -6.58 8.05
CA ASP A 16 29.55 -7.50 7.43
C ASP A 16 30.87 -7.57 8.22
N SER A 17 31.15 -8.76 8.75
CA SER A 17 32.37 -9.05 9.49
C SER A 17 33.66 -8.88 8.67
N SER A 18 33.56 -8.88 7.33
CA SER A 18 34.70 -8.69 6.43
C SER A 18 35.34 -7.31 6.60
N PHE A 19 34.58 -6.30 7.04
CA PHE A 19 35.07 -4.94 7.28
C PHE A 19 36.09 -4.85 8.40
N LYS A 20 36.16 -5.84 9.32
CA LYS A 20 37.21 -5.90 10.35
C LYS A 20 38.61 -5.93 9.73
N LYS A 21 38.76 -6.46 8.52
CA LYS A 21 40.03 -6.49 7.77
C LYS A 21 40.48 -5.10 7.31
N HIS A 22 39.55 -4.14 7.23
CA HIS A 22 39.75 -2.78 6.76
C HIS A 22 39.62 -1.73 7.87
N GLU A 23 39.61 -2.15 9.14
CA GLU A 23 39.39 -1.27 10.31
C GLU A 23 40.23 0.01 10.27
N ARG A 24 41.52 -0.12 9.99
CA ARG A 24 42.45 1.01 9.94
C ARG A 24 42.14 2.00 8.82
N GLU A 25 41.70 1.51 7.66
CA GLU A 25 41.32 2.34 6.51
C GLU A 25 39.99 3.05 6.79
N LEU A 26 39.04 2.35 7.43
CA LEU A 26 37.76 2.91 7.84
C LEU A 26 37.93 4.03 8.86
N ILE A 27 38.78 3.84 9.88
CA ILE A 27 39.09 4.89 10.86
C ILE A 27 39.63 6.14 10.17
N ASP A 28 40.60 6.01 9.26
CA ASP A 28 41.19 7.16 8.55
C ASP A 28 40.16 7.90 7.67
N ILE A 29 39.22 7.18 7.04
CA ILE A 29 38.13 7.78 6.28
C ILE A 29 37.15 8.52 7.19
N ILE A 30 36.77 7.91 8.31
CA ILE A 30 35.83 8.50 9.27
C ILE A 30 36.44 9.76 9.89
N GLU A 31 37.70 9.72 10.28
CA GLU A 31 38.42 10.87 10.85
C GLU A 31 38.55 12.02 9.83
N LYS A 32 38.82 11.72 8.55
CA LYS A 32 38.83 12.73 7.48
C LYS A 32 37.46 13.35 7.26
N LEU A 33 36.40 12.55 7.31
CA LEU A 33 35.03 13.05 7.15
C LEU A 33 34.62 13.94 8.32
N LEU A 34 34.92 13.55 9.56
CA LEU A 34 34.65 14.35 10.76
C LEU A 34 35.45 15.66 10.75
N SER A 35 36.72 15.61 10.32
CA SER A 35 37.56 16.81 10.21
C SER A 35 37.09 17.77 9.12
N SER A 36 36.43 17.28 8.07
CA SER A 36 35.93 18.10 6.96
C SER A 36 34.63 18.84 7.25
N LYS A 37 33.88 18.46 8.30
CA LYS A 37 32.58 19.05 8.65
C LYS A 37 32.38 19.11 10.18
N PRO A 38 33.04 20.06 10.87
CA PRO A 38 33.05 20.13 12.34
C PRO A 38 31.69 20.44 12.98
N ASP A 39 30.75 21.03 12.23
CA ASP A 39 29.43 21.43 12.74
C ASP A 39 28.35 20.34 12.63
N ILE A 40 28.68 19.16 12.09
CA ILE A 40 27.71 18.07 11.99
C ILE A 40 27.54 17.41 13.36
N LYS A 41 26.34 17.56 13.93
CA LYS A 41 25.92 16.76 15.08
C LYS A 41 25.83 15.29 14.67
N PHE A 42 26.53 14.44 15.41
CA PHE A 42 26.56 13.01 15.19
C PHE A 42 25.21 12.39 15.59
N ASN A 43 24.31 12.21 14.62
CA ASN A 43 22.97 11.66 14.81
C ASN A 43 22.70 10.47 13.86
N LYS A 44 21.63 9.71 14.11
CA LYS A 44 21.28 8.51 13.33
C LYS A 44 21.16 8.79 11.81
N SER A 45 20.63 9.95 11.42
CA SER A 45 20.51 10.35 10.01
C SER A 45 21.87 10.62 9.35
N PHE A 46 22.85 11.14 10.09
CA PHE A 46 24.23 11.26 9.61
C PHE A 46 24.87 9.87 9.46
N GLN A 47 24.67 8.99 10.43
CA GLN A 47 25.16 7.63 10.41
C GLN A 47 24.65 6.82 9.20
N SER A 48 23.35 6.89 8.90
CA SER A 48 22.75 6.19 7.75
C SER A 48 23.30 6.70 6.41
N ARG A 49 23.48 8.03 6.27
CA ARG A 49 24.08 8.62 5.05
C ARG A 49 25.54 8.24 4.88
N LEU A 50 26.32 8.30 5.96
CA LEU A 50 27.73 7.90 5.94
C LEU A 50 27.89 6.42 5.57
N ARG A 51 27.01 5.55 6.07
CA ARG A 51 26.96 4.13 5.71
C ARG A 51 26.68 3.94 4.21
N ALA A 52 25.70 4.67 3.67
CA ALA A 52 25.38 4.61 2.24
C ALA A 52 26.57 5.05 1.37
N GLU A 53 27.22 6.17 1.72
CA GLU A 53 28.39 6.68 0.98
C GLU A 53 29.60 5.73 1.04
N LEU A 54 29.84 5.06 2.18
CA LEU A 54 30.92 4.07 2.29
C LEU A 54 30.66 2.83 1.44
N LEU A 55 29.43 2.30 1.46
CA LEU A 55 29.05 1.15 0.64
C LEU A 55 29.15 1.48 -0.86
N GLU A 56 28.73 2.67 -1.26
CA GLU A 56 28.86 3.16 -2.63
C GLU A 56 30.35 3.25 -3.07
N LYS A 57 31.21 3.83 -2.23
CA LYS A 57 32.65 3.95 -2.54
C LYS A 57 33.35 2.60 -2.59
N LEU A 58 32.94 1.64 -1.77
CA LEU A 58 33.48 0.29 -1.79
C LEU A 58 33.05 -0.47 -3.04
N ALA A 59 31.77 -0.34 -3.44
CA ALA A 59 31.26 -0.91 -4.70
C ALA A 59 31.97 -0.33 -5.93
N GLN A 60 32.33 0.95 -5.92
CA GLN A 60 33.08 1.58 -7.02
C GLN A 60 34.54 1.13 -7.10
N LYS A 61 35.12 0.59 -6.01
CA LYS A 61 36.54 0.20 -5.94
C LYS A 61 36.81 -1.24 -6.37
N GLU A 62 35.77 -2.08 -6.55
CA GLU A 62 35.89 -3.48 -6.99
C GLU A 62 35.91 -3.70 -8.52
N ASN A 63 36.13 -2.66 -9.33
CA ASN A 63 36.42 -2.83 -10.77
C ASN A 63 37.87 -3.29 -11.07
N LYS A 64 38.41 -4.18 -10.24
CA LYS A 64 39.57 -5.02 -10.60
C LYS A 64 39.09 -6.44 -10.76
N LYS A 65 39.16 -6.94 -12.00
CA LYS A 65 38.83 -8.32 -12.41
C LYS A 65 39.39 -9.34 -11.41
N ILE A 66 38.54 -9.82 -10.50
CA ILE A 66 38.85 -10.98 -9.68
C ILE A 66 38.41 -12.21 -10.47
N ASN A 67 39.40 -13.01 -10.86
CA ASN A 67 39.20 -14.27 -11.56
C ASN A 67 38.81 -15.34 -10.53
N PHE A 68 37.51 -15.50 -10.29
CA PHE A 68 36.99 -16.54 -9.40
C PHE A 68 36.80 -17.84 -10.16
N ASN A 69 37.86 -18.65 -10.20
CA ASN A 69 37.78 -20.05 -10.56
C ASN A 69 37.98 -20.90 -9.30
N TYR A 70 36.96 -20.96 -8.43
CA TYR A 70 36.88 -21.91 -7.32
C TYR A 70 35.43 -21.97 -6.81
N MET A 71 34.67 -22.97 -7.24
CA MET A 71 33.73 -23.68 -6.36
C MET A 71 33.24 -24.97 -7.02
N ASN A 72 33.64 -26.08 -6.41
CA ASN A 72 33.05 -27.39 -6.62
C ASN A 72 32.14 -27.68 -5.41
N ASN A 73 30.92 -28.11 -5.72
CA ASN A 73 29.97 -28.92 -4.95
C ASN A 73 29.81 -28.65 -3.46
N LYS A 74 28.68 -28.00 -3.13
CA LYS A 74 27.54 -28.59 -2.41
C LYS A 74 26.63 -27.46 -1.95
N LEU A 75 25.49 -27.26 -2.63
CA LEU A 75 24.30 -26.59 -2.10
C LEU A 75 23.12 -26.90 -3.05
N PHE A 76 22.58 -28.09 -2.90
CA PHE A 76 21.23 -28.43 -3.38
C PHE A 76 20.24 -27.96 -2.31
N TYR A 77 19.74 -26.73 -2.40
CA TYR A 77 18.46 -26.29 -1.79
C TYR A 77 18.03 -24.96 -2.41
N ALA A 78 17.36 -24.99 -3.57
CA ALA A 78 16.54 -23.90 -4.11
C ALA A 78 15.74 -24.38 -5.33
N PHE A 79 14.70 -25.19 -5.13
CA PHE A 79 13.83 -25.64 -6.23
C PHE A 79 12.80 -24.58 -6.71
N GLY A 80 12.77 -23.38 -6.11
CA GLY A 80 11.99 -22.24 -6.63
C GLY A 80 12.73 -21.37 -7.67
N ALA A 81 14.07 -21.37 -7.66
CA ALA A 81 14.87 -20.61 -8.63
C ALA A 81 15.15 -21.41 -9.92
N LEU A 82 14.95 -22.72 -9.91
CA LEU A 82 15.28 -23.59 -11.05
C LEU A 82 14.34 -23.38 -12.24
N ALA A 83 13.09 -22.96 -12.04
CA ALA A 83 12.15 -22.69 -13.14
C ALA A 83 12.53 -21.39 -13.91
N LEU A 84 12.98 -20.35 -13.22
CA LEU A 84 13.54 -19.14 -13.83
C LEU A 84 14.92 -19.40 -14.45
N PHE A 85 15.72 -20.28 -13.86
CA PHE A 85 17.01 -20.70 -14.44
C PHE A 85 16.83 -21.62 -15.67
N LEU A 86 15.82 -22.48 -15.70
CA LEU A 86 15.49 -23.32 -16.86
C LEU A 86 14.91 -22.49 -18.02
N LEU A 87 14.11 -21.45 -17.76
CA LEU A 87 13.67 -20.48 -18.77
C LEU A 87 14.85 -19.67 -19.36
N LEU A 88 15.94 -19.48 -18.61
CA LEU A 88 17.18 -18.86 -19.09
C LEU A 88 18.13 -19.86 -19.81
N ILE A 89 17.95 -21.17 -19.63
CA ILE A 89 18.80 -22.22 -20.23
C ILE A 89 18.20 -22.80 -21.52
N ILE A 90 16.89 -22.74 -21.75
CA ILE A 90 16.28 -23.23 -23.00
C ILE A 90 16.87 -22.60 -24.29
N PRO A 91 17.41 -21.36 -24.32
CA PRO A 91 18.12 -20.86 -25.50
C PRO A 91 19.44 -21.60 -25.82
N SER A 92 19.95 -22.45 -24.92
CA SER A 92 21.27 -23.10 -25.07
C SER A 92 21.25 -24.46 -25.80
N LEU A 93 20.06 -25.02 -26.08
CA LEU A 93 19.93 -26.31 -26.79
C LEU A 93 19.64 -26.18 -28.29
N SER A 94 19.44 -24.96 -28.80
CA SER A 94 19.38 -24.67 -30.24
C SER A 94 20.65 -23.90 -30.68
N PRO A 95 21.61 -24.53 -31.37
CA PRO A 95 22.91 -23.94 -31.71
C PRO A 95 22.88 -22.76 -32.71
N GLU A 96 21.71 -22.26 -33.11
CA GLU A 96 21.58 -21.16 -34.07
C GLU A 96 20.90 -19.88 -33.50
N SER A 97 20.31 -19.90 -32.30
CA SER A 97 19.67 -18.70 -31.73
C SER A 97 20.67 -17.83 -30.95
N SER A 98 21.25 -16.84 -31.64
CA SER A 98 22.16 -15.82 -31.09
C SER A 98 21.47 -14.86 -30.09
N PHE A 99 21.16 -15.31 -28.87
CA PHE A 99 20.82 -14.43 -27.75
C PHE A 99 22.08 -13.96 -27.01
N LYS A 100 22.97 -13.21 -27.69
CA LYS A 100 24.18 -12.62 -27.08
C LYS A 100 23.96 -11.25 -26.43
N ASN A 101 22.72 -10.77 -26.34
CA ASN A 101 22.37 -9.44 -25.82
C ASN A 101 21.15 -9.48 -24.89
N THR A 102 21.11 -10.39 -23.90
CA THR A 102 20.11 -10.27 -22.83
C THR A 102 20.50 -9.12 -21.92
N LYS A 103 20.06 -7.91 -22.28
CA LYS A 103 19.95 -6.82 -21.30
C LYS A 103 19.03 -7.34 -20.21
N THR A 104 19.56 -7.49 -19.00
CA THR A 104 18.72 -7.77 -17.83
C THR A 104 17.76 -6.61 -17.65
N ALA A 105 16.47 -6.83 -17.88
CA ALA A 105 15.43 -5.85 -17.62
C ALA A 105 15.44 -5.54 -16.11
N LYS A 106 15.95 -4.36 -15.74
CA LYS A 106 15.95 -3.90 -14.34
C LYS A 106 14.69 -3.08 -14.10
N VAL A 107 13.76 -3.61 -13.31
CA VAL A 107 12.68 -2.80 -12.74
C VAL A 107 13.31 -1.93 -11.65
N ASN A 108 13.33 -0.61 -11.87
CA ASN A 108 13.86 0.32 -10.89
C ASN A 108 12.73 0.86 -9.98
N PHE A 109 12.87 0.64 -8.68
CA PHE A 109 12.00 1.14 -7.62
C PHE A 109 12.54 2.41 -6.93
N ASP A 110 13.71 2.89 -7.35
CA ASP A 110 14.29 4.14 -6.85
C ASP A 110 13.36 5.33 -7.14
N LEU A 111 13.32 6.28 -6.22
CA LEU A 111 12.58 7.53 -6.38
C LEU A 111 13.14 8.35 -7.53
N GLN A 112 12.28 8.71 -8.49
CA GLN A 112 12.60 9.60 -9.60
C GLN A 112 11.49 10.64 -9.73
N VAL A 113 11.85 11.93 -9.68
CA VAL A 113 10.91 13.04 -9.84
C VAL A 113 11.40 13.95 -10.96
N ASN A 114 10.62 14.02 -12.04
CA ASN A 114 10.91 14.86 -13.20
C ASN A 114 10.06 16.13 -13.18
N LYS A 115 10.69 17.31 -13.12
CA LYS A 115 9.97 18.59 -13.15
C LYS A 115 9.40 18.85 -14.55
N VAL A 116 8.14 19.27 -14.60
CA VAL A 116 7.45 19.71 -15.83
C VAL A 116 6.95 21.15 -15.67
N SER A 117 6.33 21.72 -16.71
CA SER A 117 5.84 23.10 -16.68
C SER A 117 4.78 23.31 -15.58
N LYS A 118 4.58 24.57 -15.16
CA LYS A 118 3.51 24.94 -14.22
C LYS A 118 2.15 24.46 -14.75
N ASN A 119 1.29 23.96 -13.87
CA ASN A 119 -0.04 23.41 -14.18
C ASN A 119 -0.05 22.34 -15.29
N ALA A 120 1.04 21.56 -15.45
CA ALA A 120 1.17 20.59 -16.55
C ALA A 120 0.21 19.41 -16.46
N PHE A 121 -0.48 19.19 -15.33
CA PHE A 121 -1.45 18.11 -15.18
C PHE A 121 -2.89 18.59 -15.47
N GLY A 122 -3.07 19.83 -15.92
CA GLY A 122 -4.40 20.42 -16.08
C GLY A 122 -5.07 20.68 -14.72
N PRO A 123 -6.41 20.84 -14.70
CA PRO A 123 -7.19 21.00 -13.47
C PRO A 123 -7.08 19.76 -12.57
N LEU A 124 -6.81 19.94 -11.28
CA LEU A 124 -6.61 18.80 -10.36
C LEU A 124 -7.91 18.08 -9.99
N VAL A 125 -9.04 18.75 -10.22
CA VAL A 125 -10.39 18.24 -9.98
C VAL A 125 -11.07 17.92 -11.31
N ALA A 126 -11.88 16.87 -11.35
CA ALA A 126 -12.62 16.49 -12.54
C ALA A 126 -13.59 17.62 -12.95
N GLN A 127 -13.48 18.10 -14.20
CA GLN A 127 -14.46 19.03 -14.76
C GLN A 127 -15.71 18.24 -15.18
N ASN A 128 -16.78 18.35 -14.38
CA ASN A 128 -18.13 17.83 -14.63
C ASN A 128 -18.25 16.28 -14.72
N ALA A 129 -18.43 15.63 -13.57
CA ALA A 129 -19.07 14.31 -13.48
C ALA A 129 -20.62 14.38 -13.46
N ALA A 130 -21.20 15.55 -13.75
CA ALA A 130 -22.63 15.64 -14.02
C ALA A 130 -22.89 15.04 -15.41
N THR A 131 -23.55 13.88 -15.49
CA THR A 131 -23.91 13.09 -16.71
C THR A 131 -22.94 12.02 -17.22
N ALA A 132 -22.26 11.31 -16.32
CA ALA A 132 -21.89 9.91 -16.58
C ALA A 132 -22.70 9.02 -15.63
N GLY A 133 -23.85 8.54 -16.10
CA GLY A 133 -24.66 7.58 -15.35
C GLY A 133 -23.82 6.38 -14.93
N SER A 134 -23.96 6.00 -13.67
CA SER A 134 -23.60 4.75 -12.99
C SER A 134 -23.00 3.61 -13.83
N GLU A 135 -21.84 3.85 -14.42
CA GLU A 135 -20.83 2.85 -14.72
C GLU A 135 -19.47 3.46 -14.38
N VAL A 136 -19.30 3.82 -13.11
CA VAL A 136 -17.97 3.85 -12.52
C VAL A 136 -17.53 2.38 -12.52
N SER A 137 -16.92 1.97 -13.63
CA SER A 137 -16.06 0.81 -13.64
C SER A 137 -14.95 1.16 -12.67
N TYR A 138 -15.16 0.83 -11.40
CA TYR A 138 -14.05 0.68 -10.47
C TYR A 138 -13.08 -0.19 -11.23
N ALA A 139 -11.88 0.33 -11.52
CA ALA A 139 -10.74 -0.53 -11.70
C ALA A 139 -10.58 -1.23 -10.36
N VAL A 140 -11.38 -2.29 -10.15
CA VAL A 140 -11.18 -3.27 -9.12
C VAL A 140 -9.84 -3.84 -9.50
N GLY A 141 -8.78 -3.33 -8.89
CA GLY A 141 -7.52 -4.01 -8.83
C GLY A 141 -7.83 -5.36 -8.21
N ARG A 142 -8.09 -6.37 -9.04
CA ARG A 142 -8.26 -7.78 -8.65
C ARG A 142 -6.96 -8.37 -8.07
N GLY A 143 -6.03 -7.53 -7.61
CA GLY A 143 -4.82 -7.87 -6.87
C GLY A 143 -4.87 -7.44 -5.40
N GLY A 144 -6.01 -6.93 -4.91
CA GLY A 144 -6.25 -6.71 -3.48
C GLY A 144 -6.54 -8.01 -2.73
N GLY A 145 -5.54 -8.87 -2.60
CA GLY A 145 -5.56 -9.93 -1.60
C GLY A 145 -5.37 -9.31 -0.21
N GLY A 146 -6.32 -9.51 0.70
CA GLY A 146 -6.16 -9.08 2.09
C GLY A 146 -7.35 -8.37 2.74
N GLY A 147 -8.57 -8.55 2.25
CA GLY A 147 -9.75 -8.49 3.11
C GLY A 147 -10.13 -9.92 3.44
N GLY A 148 -9.73 -10.42 4.61
CA GLY A 148 -10.27 -11.67 5.13
C GLY A 148 -11.78 -11.52 5.24
N VAL A 149 -12.51 -12.09 4.28
CA VAL A 149 -13.95 -12.25 4.40
C VAL A 149 -14.13 -13.22 5.57
N ALA A 150 -14.56 -12.69 6.71
CA ALA A 150 -15.14 -13.55 7.73
C ALA A 150 -16.32 -14.25 7.04
N ALA A 151 -16.14 -15.53 6.72
CA ALA A 151 -17.22 -16.37 6.28
C ALA A 151 -18.22 -16.42 7.44
N ALA A 152 -19.27 -15.59 7.35
CA ALA A 152 -20.46 -15.74 8.16
C ALA A 152 -21.05 -17.10 7.77
N GLY A 153 -20.62 -18.15 8.46
CA GLY A 153 -21.28 -19.45 8.39
C GLY A 153 -22.68 -19.28 8.97
N ASP A 154 -23.68 -19.75 8.22
CA ASP A 154 -25.06 -19.85 8.64
C ASP A 154 -25.15 -20.63 9.96
N MET A 155 -25.12 -19.90 11.07
CA MET A 155 -25.66 -20.37 12.34
C MET A 155 -27.06 -19.78 12.43
N ALA A 156 -28.05 -20.61 12.13
CA ALA A 156 -29.43 -20.35 12.52
C ALA A 156 -29.48 -20.32 14.05
N VAL A 157 -29.29 -19.13 14.63
CA VAL A 157 -29.54 -18.85 16.03
C VAL A 157 -31.03 -18.62 16.17
N GLU A 158 -31.68 -19.41 17.03
CA GLU A 158 -33.07 -19.19 17.42
C GLU A 158 -33.28 -17.74 17.84
N ALA A 159 -34.23 -17.09 17.16
CA ALA A 159 -34.55 -15.69 17.33
C ALA A 159 -35.24 -15.45 18.67
N ASP A 160 -34.46 -15.20 19.73
CA ASP A 160 -35.00 -14.56 20.94
C ASP A 160 -33.99 -13.65 21.65
N SER A 161 -33.36 -12.77 20.87
CA SER A 161 -32.73 -11.57 21.41
C SER A 161 -33.01 -10.41 20.48
N LYS A 162 -33.76 -9.42 20.96
CA LYS A 162 -33.85 -8.10 20.33
C LYS A 162 -32.41 -7.59 20.16
N LEU A 163 -31.87 -7.66 18.95
CA LEU A 163 -30.58 -7.05 18.64
C LEU A 163 -30.75 -5.55 18.90
N ILE A 164 -30.21 -5.08 20.02
CA ILE A 164 -30.09 -3.65 20.28
C ILE A 164 -29.13 -3.15 19.20
N TYR A 165 -29.67 -2.50 18.18
CA TYR A 165 -28.85 -1.81 17.21
C TYR A 165 -28.03 -0.76 17.99
N PRO A 166 -26.69 -0.80 17.93
CA PRO A 166 -25.88 0.16 18.66
C PRO A 166 -26.32 1.56 18.24
N GLN A 167 -26.52 2.44 19.24
CA GLN A 167 -26.89 3.82 18.97
C GLN A 167 -25.86 4.42 18.01
N PRO A 168 -26.29 5.11 16.94
CA PRO A 168 -25.36 5.73 16.00
C PRO A 168 -24.47 6.73 16.73
N VAL A 169 -23.20 6.83 16.32
CA VAL A 169 -22.23 7.76 16.92
C VAL A 169 -21.81 8.76 15.85
N GLU A 170 -21.94 10.04 16.16
CA GLU A 170 -21.48 11.15 15.32
C GLU A 170 -20.16 11.69 15.87
N TYR A 171 -19.11 11.73 15.05
CA TYR A 171 -17.81 12.26 15.46
C TYR A 171 -17.68 13.73 15.08
N LYS A 172 -17.43 14.58 16.07
CA LYS A 172 -17.15 16.01 15.89
C LYS A 172 -15.67 16.27 16.12
N TYR A 173 -14.99 16.87 15.16
CA TYR A 173 -13.56 17.11 15.26
C TYR A 173 -13.29 18.53 15.80
N VAL A 174 -12.47 18.62 16.85
CA VAL A 174 -12.15 19.88 17.54
C VAL A 174 -10.65 20.11 17.49
N TYR A 175 -10.24 21.21 16.86
CA TYR A 175 -8.83 21.61 16.82
C TYR A 175 -8.37 22.17 18.17
N ALA A 176 -7.30 21.60 18.71
CA ALA A 176 -6.66 22.02 19.96
C ALA A 176 -5.13 22.14 19.82
N GLY A 177 -4.62 22.19 18.59
CA GLY A 177 -3.21 22.41 18.31
C GLY A 177 -2.75 23.86 18.48
N GLU A 178 -1.46 24.08 18.24
CA GLU A 178 -0.83 25.41 18.21
C GLU A 178 -1.31 26.23 17.01
N GLU A 179 -1.21 27.56 17.08
CA GLU A 179 -1.48 28.41 15.91
C GLU A 179 -0.47 28.13 14.78
N PHE A 180 -0.92 28.11 13.53
CA PHE A 180 -0.07 27.88 12.36
C PHE A 180 -0.40 28.85 11.22
N SER A 181 0.60 29.15 10.37
CA SER A 181 0.47 29.97 9.16
C SER A 181 0.65 29.15 7.89
N LEU A 182 0.09 29.64 6.79
CA LEU A 182 0.20 29.05 5.45
C LEU A 182 0.81 30.06 4.48
N ASP A 183 2.12 30.20 4.53
CA ASP A 183 2.84 31.24 3.77
C ASP A 183 3.19 30.81 2.33
N ASN A 184 3.09 29.52 2.02
CA ASN A 184 3.43 28.97 0.71
C ASN A 184 2.21 28.95 -0.22
N ALA A 185 2.03 30.02 -0.99
CA ALA A 185 0.93 30.12 -1.96
C ALA A 185 1.07 29.18 -3.17
N GLN A 186 2.25 28.57 -3.39
CA GLN A 186 2.52 27.66 -4.51
C GLN A 186 3.38 26.49 -4.05
N MET A 187 3.01 25.27 -4.46
CA MET A 187 3.74 24.05 -4.12
C MET A 187 3.70 23.02 -5.25
N GLU A 188 4.62 22.05 -5.20
CA GLU A 188 4.69 20.95 -6.18
C GLU A 188 3.63 19.89 -5.89
N VAL A 189 2.78 19.62 -6.88
CA VAL A 189 1.95 18.41 -6.97
C VAL A 189 2.72 17.38 -7.78
N LEU A 190 2.63 16.12 -7.38
CA LEU A 190 3.29 15.01 -8.07
C LEU A 190 2.25 14.17 -8.82
N LYS A 191 2.55 13.75 -10.04
CA LYS A 191 1.76 12.78 -10.80
C LYS A 191 2.58 11.53 -11.01
N LYS A 192 2.07 10.37 -10.62
CA LYS A 192 2.77 9.09 -10.81
C LYS A 192 2.85 8.74 -12.29
N ILE A 193 4.03 8.30 -12.72
CA ILE A 193 4.27 7.80 -14.08
C ILE A 193 3.99 6.30 -14.08
N LYS A 194 2.88 5.92 -14.70
CA LYS A 194 2.54 4.52 -14.96
C LYS A 194 3.36 3.97 -16.11
N GLY A 195 3.46 2.66 -16.15
CA GLY A 195 4.18 1.92 -17.16
C GLY A 195 5.67 1.79 -16.87
N SER A 196 6.20 0.65 -17.30
CA SER A 196 7.61 0.34 -17.21
C SER A 196 8.10 -0.05 -18.60
N GLY A 197 9.34 0.34 -18.95
CA GLY A 197 9.97 -0.16 -20.18
C GLY A 197 9.97 -1.68 -20.28
N SER A 198 9.92 -2.36 -19.13
CA SER A 198 9.79 -3.82 -19.01
C SER A 198 8.51 -4.42 -19.58
N GLN A 199 7.42 -3.67 -19.79
CA GLN A 199 6.22 -4.21 -20.45
C GLN A 199 6.52 -4.68 -21.87
N ASN A 200 7.16 -3.81 -22.66
CA ASN A 200 7.44 -4.08 -24.06
C ASN A 200 8.54 -5.13 -24.17
N GLU A 201 9.58 -5.04 -23.33
CA GLU A 201 10.66 -6.03 -23.30
C GLU A 201 10.15 -7.43 -22.97
N MET A 202 9.26 -7.55 -21.97
CA MET A 202 8.70 -8.84 -21.58
C MET A 202 7.67 -9.37 -22.59
N ALA A 203 6.85 -8.50 -23.17
CA ALA A 203 5.91 -8.89 -24.21
C ALA A 203 6.62 -9.42 -25.47
N GLN A 204 7.70 -8.77 -25.89
CA GLN A 204 8.55 -9.22 -26.99
C GLN A 204 9.21 -10.57 -26.68
N PHE A 205 9.62 -10.80 -25.42
CA PHE A 205 10.10 -12.12 -25.00
C PHE A 205 9.00 -13.19 -25.16
N LEU A 206 7.78 -12.92 -24.68
CA LEU A 206 6.66 -13.86 -24.76
C LEU A 206 6.18 -14.13 -26.20
N GLN A 207 6.31 -13.19 -27.13
CA GLN A 207 6.03 -13.44 -28.55
C GLN A 207 6.89 -14.56 -29.14
N ASN A 208 8.10 -14.75 -28.61
CA ASN A 208 9.01 -15.79 -29.06
C ASN A 208 8.75 -17.15 -28.38
N VAL A 209 7.80 -17.22 -27.45
CA VAL A 209 7.37 -18.46 -26.80
C VAL A 209 6.19 -19.04 -27.58
N ASN A 210 6.38 -20.24 -28.11
CA ASN A 210 5.29 -21.00 -28.74
C ASN A 210 4.59 -21.83 -27.68
N PHE A 211 3.28 -21.63 -27.53
CA PHE A 211 2.42 -22.52 -26.75
C PHE A 211 1.79 -23.54 -27.71
N ASP A 212 1.60 -24.78 -27.27
CA ASP A 212 1.17 -25.91 -28.13
C ASP A 212 -0.06 -25.60 -29.00
N ASN A 213 -0.99 -24.79 -28.49
CA ASN A 213 -2.27 -24.49 -29.13
C ASN A 213 -2.42 -23.01 -29.53
N ILE A 214 -1.44 -22.14 -29.25
CA ILE A 214 -1.53 -20.72 -29.58
C ILE A 214 -0.14 -20.14 -29.87
N SER A 215 -0.01 -19.52 -31.04
CA SER A 215 1.16 -18.69 -31.35
C SER A 215 0.88 -17.25 -30.93
N LEU A 216 1.77 -16.69 -30.12
CA LEU A 216 1.73 -15.27 -29.76
C LEU A 216 2.41 -14.37 -30.81
N GLN A 217 3.05 -14.96 -31.83
CA GLN A 217 3.74 -14.23 -32.90
C GLN A 217 2.77 -13.44 -33.79
N SER A 218 1.50 -13.82 -33.83
CA SER A 218 0.46 -13.13 -34.60
C SER A 218 -0.08 -11.88 -33.92
N LEU A 219 0.28 -11.62 -32.66
CA LEU A 219 -0.14 -10.42 -31.94
C LEU A 219 0.63 -9.20 -32.47
N ASP A 220 -0.10 -8.17 -32.84
CA ASP A 220 0.45 -6.85 -33.19
C ASP A 220 0.62 -6.01 -31.91
N ASP A 221 1.81 -5.44 -31.70
CA ASP A 221 2.21 -4.66 -30.51
C ASP A 221 1.73 -5.25 -29.15
N PRO A 222 2.09 -6.50 -28.79
CA PRO A 222 1.59 -7.08 -27.56
C PRO A 222 2.18 -6.35 -26.35
N LYS A 223 1.35 -6.26 -25.31
CA LYS A 223 1.71 -5.67 -24.03
C LYS A 223 1.40 -6.66 -22.93
N LEU A 224 2.42 -7.00 -22.14
CA LEU A 224 2.20 -7.77 -20.93
C LEU A 224 1.80 -6.80 -19.83
N ARG A 225 0.54 -6.88 -19.39
CA ARG A 225 0.02 -6.02 -18.33
C ARG A 225 0.41 -6.54 -16.95
N ASN A 226 0.11 -7.81 -16.68
CA ASN A 226 0.41 -8.44 -15.40
C ASN A 226 0.68 -9.94 -15.57
N PHE A 227 1.33 -10.54 -14.57
CA PHE A 227 1.53 -11.98 -14.47
C PHE A 227 1.63 -12.40 -13.00
N THR A 228 1.44 -13.69 -12.75
CA THR A 228 1.58 -14.30 -11.42
C THR A 228 2.57 -15.45 -11.50
N ILE A 229 3.45 -15.57 -10.51
CA ILE A 229 4.34 -16.71 -10.29
C ILE A 229 4.03 -17.26 -8.90
N TYR A 230 4.01 -18.58 -8.71
CA TYR A 230 3.80 -19.16 -7.39
C TYR A 230 4.87 -20.20 -7.05
N GLU A 231 5.15 -20.35 -5.76
CA GLU A 231 6.04 -21.38 -5.23
C GLU A 231 5.25 -22.63 -4.85
N ASP A 232 5.59 -23.75 -5.47
CA ASP A 232 4.95 -25.04 -5.19
C ASP A 232 5.63 -25.79 -4.02
N LYS A 233 5.52 -25.23 -2.82
CA LYS A 233 6.12 -25.78 -1.58
C LYS A 233 5.31 -25.35 -0.35
N ASP A 234 5.44 -26.04 0.77
CA ASP A 234 4.80 -25.64 2.03
C ASP A 234 5.16 -24.20 2.40
N PHE A 235 4.15 -23.41 2.78
CA PHE A 235 4.26 -21.96 2.99
C PHE A 235 4.79 -21.21 1.75
N GLY A 236 4.47 -21.69 0.56
CA GLY A 236 4.84 -21.06 -0.71
C GLY A 236 4.12 -19.73 -0.92
N TYR A 237 4.72 -18.86 -1.72
CA TYR A 237 4.18 -17.55 -2.05
C TYR A 237 3.67 -17.47 -3.49
N SER A 238 2.61 -16.70 -3.69
CA SER A 238 2.11 -16.21 -4.97
C SER A 238 2.54 -14.76 -5.15
N ILE A 239 3.35 -14.50 -6.17
CA ILE A 239 3.89 -13.19 -6.52
C ILE A 239 3.13 -12.68 -7.73
N TYR A 240 2.34 -11.62 -7.53
CA TYR A 240 1.65 -10.91 -8.59
C TYR A 240 2.44 -9.66 -8.97
N VAL A 241 2.65 -9.47 -10.27
CA VAL A 241 3.36 -8.31 -10.83
C VAL A 241 2.45 -7.61 -11.82
N ASP A 242 2.09 -6.36 -11.53
CA ASP A 242 1.44 -5.45 -12.48
C ASP A 242 2.50 -4.53 -13.08
N LEU A 243 2.86 -4.78 -14.34
CA LEU A 243 3.86 -4.00 -15.07
C LEU A 243 3.33 -2.63 -15.51
N TYR A 244 2.01 -2.44 -15.54
CA TYR A 244 1.32 -1.20 -15.87
C TYR A 244 1.27 -0.24 -14.69
N GLU A 245 0.79 -0.69 -13.55
CA GLU A 245 0.85 0.10 -12.32
C GLU A 245 2.26 0.11 -11.70
N GLY A 246 3.16 -0.76 -12.18
CA GLY A 246 4.50 -0.92 -11.65
C GLY A 246 4.49 -1.44 -10.21
N MET A 247 3.54 -2.33 -9.91
CA MET A 247 3.26 -2.83 -8.57
C MET A 247 3.61 -4.31 -8.46
N ILE A 248 4.14 -4.71 -7.30
CA ILE A 248 4.34 -6.10 -6.93
C ILE A 248 3.59 -6.37 -5.63
N SER A 249 2.87 -7.49 -5.58
CA SER A 249 2.37 -8.06 -4.34
C SER A 249 2.84 -9.50 -4.18
N ILE A 250 3.11 -9.89 -2.94
CA ILE A 250 3.46 -11.25 -2.55
C ILE A 250 2.37 -11.69 -1.59
N ASN A 251 1.77 -12.85 -1.82
CA ASN A 251 0.68 -13.37 -1.01
C ASN A 251 0.92 -14.83 -0.67
N GLU A 252 0.24 -15.32 0.34
CA GLU A 252 0.13 -16.74 0.64
C GLU A 252 -0.39 -17.50 -0.58
N THR A 253 0.24 -18.62 -0.93
CA THR A 253 -0.38 -19.62 -1.81
C THR A 253 -1.28 -20.49 -0.95
N TRP A 254 -2.58 -20.19 -0.91
CA TRP A 254 -3.52 -20.82 0.02
C TRP A 254 -3.50 -22.36 -0.06
N GLU A 255 -3.25 -22.95 -1.24
CA GLU A 255 -3.13 -24.39 -1.46
C GLU A 255 -1.97 -25.05 -0.70
N ARG A 256 -0.97 -24.25 -0.32
CA ARG A 256 0.30 -24.68 0.27
C ARG A 256 0.53 -24.15 1.66
N TRP A 257 -0.29 -23.21 2.12
CA TRP A 257 -0.34 -22.82 3.51
C TRP A 257 -1.24 -23.79 4.26
N PRO A 258 -1.01 -24.06 5.56
CA PRO A 258 -1.93 -24.88 6.33
C PRO A 258 -3.32 -24.23 6.36
N ILE A 259 -4.19 -24.71 5.46
CA ILE A 259 -5.58 -24.30 5.40
C ILE A 259 -6.25 -24.90 6.63
N TYR A 260 -6.96 -24.06 7.37
CA TYR A 260 -7.79 -24.51 8.45
C TYR A 260 -8.82 -25.47 7.89
N ASN A 261 -8.70 -26.75 8.27
CA ASN A 261 -9.71 -27.72 7.92
C ASN A 261 -11.00 -27.21 8.57
N TYR A 262 -12.05 -26.98 7.77
CA TYR A 262 -13.33 -26.37 8.19
C TYR A 262 -13.96 -27.07 9.41
N ASN A 263 -13.51 -28.29 9.74
CA ASN A 263 -13.96 -29.09 10.88
C ASN A 263 -13.20 -28.84 12.20
N THR A 264 -12.19 -27.98 12.21
CA THR A 264 -11.41 -27.64 13.41
C THR A 264 -11.61 -26.16 13.70
N TYR A 265 -12.47 -25.86 14.69
CA TYR A 265 -12.54 -24.53 15.28
C TYR A 265 -11.17 -24.17 15.81
N LEU A 266 -10.53 -23.17 15.22
CA LEU A 266 -9.32 -22.62 15.80
C LEU A 266 -9.68 -21.93 17.11
N GLU A 267 -8.87 -22.17 18.12
CA GLU A 267 -8.91 -21.33 19.30
C GLU A 267 -8.59 -19.89 18.88
N PRO A 268 -9.42 -18.91 19.31
CA PRO A 268 -9.14 -17.49 19.10
C PRO A 268 -7.72 -17.13 19.56
N MET A 269 -7.08 -16.23 18.81
CA MET A 269 -5.78 -15.71 19.21
C MET A 269 -5.88 -15.01 20.57
N LYS A 270 -4.92 -15.27 21.44
CA LYS A 270 -4.83 -14.58 22.72
C LYS A 270 -3.78 -13.48 22.63
N ILE A 271 -4.00 -12.38 23.32
CA ILE A 271 -3.09 -11.22 23.26
C ILE A 271 -1.67 -11.57 23.72
N GLU A 272 -1.52 -12.48 24.68
CA GLU A 272 -0.22 -12.96 25.16
C GLU A 272 0.58 -13.74 24.10
N ASN A 273 -0.08 -14.22 23.04
CA ASN A 273 0.57 -14.90 21.92
C ASN A 273 1.00 -13.93 20.82
N ILE A 274 0.65 -12.64 20.91
CA ILE A 274 1.05 -11.63 19.94
C ILE A 274 2.48 -11.17 20.24
N PRO A 275 3.43 -11.29 19.29
CA PRO A 275 4.77 -10.78 19.46
C PRO A 275 4.80 -9.25 19.67
N GLY A 276 5.82 -8.77 20.38
CA GLY A 276 6.06 -7.34 20.53
C GLY A 276 6.44 -6.68 19.19
N ASP A 277 6.22 -5.37 19.11
CA ASP A 277 6.34 -4.61 17.85
C ASP A 277 7.75 -4.70 17.23
N GLU A 278 8.81 -4.67 18.05
CA GLU A 278 10.20 -4.84 17.57
C GLU A 278 10.44 -6.21 16.93
N GLN A 279 9.81 -7.26 17.46
CA GLN A 279 9.92 -8.61 16.91
C GLN A 279 9.18 -8.71 15.57
N LEU A 280 7.97 -8.15 15.48
CA LEU A 280 7.19 -8.08 14.23
C LEU A 280 7.94 -7.30 13.15
N ILE A 281 8.46 -6.12 13.48
CA ILE A 281 9.29 -5.31 12.57
C ILE A 281 10.55 -6.08 12.16
N GLY A 282 11.20 -6.79 13.08
CA GLY A 282 12.37 -7.63 12.78
C GLY A 282 12.07 -8.73 11.77
N MET A 283 10.92 -9.38 11.88
CA MET A 283 10.46 -10.42 10.94
C MET A 283 10.14 -9.84 9.56
N ALA A 284 9.47 -8.69 9.50
CA ALA A 284 9.19 -7.99 8.24
C ALA A 284 10.49 -7.54 7.56
N ASN A 285 11.41 -6.91 8.29
CA ASN A 285 12.73 -6.50 7.78
C ASN A 285 13.54 -7.68 7.26
N LYS A 286 13.53 -8.82 7.98
CA LYS A 286 14.20 -10.03 7.53
C LYS A 286 13.65 -10.49 6.19
N PHE A 287 12.32 -10.57 6.05
CA PHE A 287 11.68 -10.95 4.80
C PHE A 287 12.07 -10.01 3.65
N LEU A 288 11.95 -8.69 3.84
CA LEU A 288 12.31 -7.73 2.80
C LEU A 288 13.78 -7.88 2.37
N ASN A 289 14.69 -8.07 3.32
CA ASN A 289 16.12 -8.31 3.04
C ASN A 289 16.37 -9.64 2.30
N ASP A 290 15.72 -10.73 2.71
CA ASP A 290 15.85 -12.04 2.08
C ASP A 290 15.43 -12.02 0.60
N TYR A 291 14.45 -11.18 0.25
CA TYR A 291 13.95 -11.01 -1.13
C TYR A 291 14.61 -9.83 -1.87
N GLY A 292 15.60 -9.15 -1.28
CA GLY A 292 16.31 -8.04 -1.91
C GLY A 292 15.41 -6.81 -2.18
N ILE A 293 14.37 -6.62 -1.37
CA ILE A 293 13.42 -5.52 -1.48
C ILE A 293 13.96 -4.32 -0.71
N SER A 294 14.29 -3.25 -1.44
CA SER A 294 14.81 -2.02 -0.85
C SER A 294 13.73 -1.26 -0.10
N THR A 295 14.05 -0.82 1.12
CA THR A 295 13.23 0.10 1.91
C THR A 295 13.71 1.55 1.86
N ALA A 296 14.65 1.87 0.96
CA ALA A 296 15.33 3.18 0.95
C ALA A 296 14.41 4.39 0.72
N SER A 297 13.29 4.19 0.02
CA SER A 297 12.26 5.23 -0.23
C SER A 297 11.20 5.32 0.87
N TYR A 298 11.35 4.54 1.93
CA TYR A 298 10.36 4.42 3.00
C TYR A 298 10.92 4.89 4.34
N GLY A 299 10.02 5.34 5.21
CA GLY A 299 10.31 5.82 6.55
C GLY A 299 10.48 4.69 7.57
N GLU A 300 10.56 5.08 8.84
CA GLU A 300 10.64 4.12 9.95
C GLU A 300 9.39 3.22 9.98
N PRO A 301 9.57 1.88 10.03
CA PRO A 301 8.44 0.97 10.07
C PRO A 301 7.69 1.04 11.39
N ARG A 302 6.38 0.82 11.34
CA ARG A 302 5.50 0.73 12.51
C ARG A 302 4.46 -0.37 12.35
N VAL A 303 4.05 -0.97 13.47
CA VAL A 303 2.96 -1.95 13.49
C VAL A 303 1.63 -1.21 13.49
N ASP A 304 0.69 -1.65 12.66
CA ASP A 304 -0.71 -1.23 12.74
C ASP A 304 -1.32 -1.80 14.03
N ASN A 305 -1.47 -0.92 15.01
CA ASN A 305 -1.96 -1.24 16.35
C ASN A 305 -3.43 -0.83 16.55
N SER A 306 -4.16 -0.48 15.48
CA SER A 306 -5.57 -0.05 15.58
C SER A 306 -6.44 -1.03 16.36
N TRP A 307 -6.32 -2.33 16.11
CA TRP A 307 -7.02 -3.38 16.84
C TRP A 307 -6.60 -3.46 18.32
N ARG A 308 -5.32 -3.21 18.61
CA ARG A 308 -4.76 -3.29 19.97
C ARG A 308 -5.25 -2.13 20.81
N GLU A 309 -5.41 -0.95 20.21
CA GLU A 309 -6.00 0.20 20.89
C GLU A 309 -7.47 -0.04 21.24
N ILE A 310 -8.26 -0.59 20.29
CA ILE A 310 -9.65 -1.01 20.58
C ILE A 310 -9.65 -2.02 21.72
N TYR A 311 -8.81 -3.06 21.62
CA TYR A 311 -8.65 -4.06 22.67
C TYR A 311 -8.33 -3.42 24.01
N MET A 312 -7.45 -2.41 24.08
CA MET A 312 -7.10 -1.73 25.34
C MET A 312 -8.27 -0.91 25.92
N ARG A 313 -9.10 -0.28 25.07
CA ARG A 313 -10.22 0.57 25.48
C ARG A 313 -11.48 -0.19 25.87
N THR A 314 -11.78 -1.34 25.24
CA THR A 314 -13.00 -2.10 25.53
C THR A 314 -12.99 -2.68 26.95
N GLU A 315 -14.06 -2.52 27.72
CA GLU A 315 -14.12 -3.07 29.09
C GLU A 315 -14.15 -4.61 29.07
N ASP A 316 -15.03 -5.20 28.27
CA ASP A 316 -15.13 -6.65 28.09
C ASP A 316 -14.22 -7.14 26.95
N LYS A 317 -13.03 -7.61 27.33
CA LYS A 317 -12.04 -8.13 26.38
C LYS A 317 -12.50 -9.40 25.64
N SER A 318 -13.50 -10.12 26.15
CA SER A 318 -13.98 -11.37 25.52
C SER A 318 -14.71 -11.13 24.20
N MET A 319 -15.18 -9.89 23.98
CA MET A 319 -15.90 -9.47 22.78
C MET A 319 -14.96 -8.93 21.68
N VAL A 320 -13.68 -8.73 21.99
CA VAL A 320 -12.73 -8.14 21.05
C VAL A 320 -11.98 -9.22 20.28
N TYR A 321 -12.06 -9.16 18.96
CA TYR A 321 -11.28 -10.01 18.08
C TYR A 321 -9.79 -9.62 18.09
N VAL A 322 -8.93 -10.57 18.47
CA VAL A 322 -7.47 -10.46 18.30
C VAL A 322 -7.10 -11.08 16.96
N PRO A 323 -6.52 -10.31 16.01
CA PRO A 323 -6.21 -10.84 14.69
C PRO A 323 -5.05 -11.85 14.72
N ASP A 324 -5.09 -12.82 13.81
CA ASP A 324 -3.97 -13.74 13.55
C ASP A 324 -2.89 -13.11 12.66
N VAL A 325 -3.19 -11.95 12.06
CA VAL A 325 -2.36 -11.28 11.06
C VAL A 325 -2.06 -9.87 11.52
N MET A 326 -0.78 -9.56 11.73
CA MET A 326 -0.30 -8.24 12.12
C MET A 326 0.30 -7.53 10.91
N THR A 327 -0.05 -6.27 10.69
CA THR A 327 0.47 -5.49 9.55
C THR A 327 1.56 -4.52 10.00
N ILE A 328 2.68 -4.53 9.29
CA ILE A 328 3.77 -3.58 9.45
C ILE A 328 3.71 -2.62 8.26
N VAL A 329 3.67 -1.34 8.55
CA VAL A 329 3.61 -0.26 7.57
C VAL A 329 4.97 0.42 7.51
N TYR A 330 5.52 0.49 6.30
CA TYR A 330 6.71 1.26 5.93
C TYR A 330 6.22 2.49 5.16
N PRO A 331 6.08 3.67 5.80
CA PRO A 331 5.48 4.84 5.18
C PRO A 331 6.29 5.29 3.96
N LEU A 332 5.64 5.61 2.84
CA LEU A 332 6.35 6.16 1.69
C LEU A 332 6.84 7.58 1.99
N ILE A 333 8.10 7.87 1.65
CA ILE A 333 8.71 9.19 1.83
C ILE A 333 9.08 9.79 0.47
N ILE A 334 8.54 10.97 0.17
CA ILE A 334 8.94 11.75 -1.00
C ILE A 334 9.25 13.17 -0.53
N ASN A 335 10.41 13.71 -0.95
CA ASN A 335 10.90 15.01 -0.52
C ASN A 335 10.96 15.18 1.01
N GLY A 336 11.21 14.10 1.75
CA GLY A 336 11.26 14.10 3.21
C GLY A 336 9.89 14.14 3.90
N GLN A 337 8.80 13.99 3.14
CA GLN A 337 7.43 14.00 3.65
C GLN A 337 6.77 12.64 3.50
N GLU A 338 6.01 12.23 4.52
CA GLU A 338 5.16 11.05 4.45
C GLU A 338 3.96 11.29 3.55
N ILE A 339 3.54 10.22 2.87
CA ILE A 339 2.34 10.22 2.03
C ILE A 339 1.17 9.59 2.80
N TYR A 340 0.02 10.22 2.67
CA TYR A 340 -1.22 9.85 3.35
C TYR A 340 -2.32 9.52 2.36
N GLU A 341 -3.17 8.58 2.74
CA GLU A 341 -4.43 8.30 2.08
C GLU A 341 -5.49 9.29 2.58
N GLU A 342 -6.54 9.54 1.81
CA GLU A 342 -7.55 10.57 2.14
C GLU A 342 -8.27 10.32 3.47
N TRP A 343 -8.36 9.06 3.91
CA TRP A 343 -9.00 8.70 5.18
C TRP A 343 -8.09 8.89 6.40
N GLY A 344 -6.80 9.19 6.21
CA GLY A 344 -5.86 9.51 7.30
C GLY A 344 -4.82 8.43 7.63
N GLY A 345 -4.88 7.28 6.97
CA GLY A 345 -3.81 6.29 7.04
C GLY A 345 -2.59 6.73 6.23
N THR A 346 -1.41 6.23 6.59
CA THR A 346 -0.24 6.43 5.74
C THR A 346 -0.18 5.44 4.60
N MET A 347 0.13 5.95 3.42
CA MET A 347 0.45 5.17 2.25
C MET A 347 1.90 4.68 2.36
N GLY A 348 2.13 3.44 1.96
CA GLY A 348 3.45 2.83 2.07
C GLY A 348 3.45 1.35 1.72
N LEU A 349 4.64 0.76 1.76
CA LEU A 349 4.84 -0.68 1.67
C LEU A 349 4.27 -1.32 2.94
N ARG A 350 3.46 -2.37 2.77
CA ARG A 350 2.85 -3.08 3.89
C ARG A 350 3.28 -4.54 3.86
N VAL A 351 3.66 -5.07 5.01
CA VAL A 351 4.08 -6.46 5.21
C VAL A 351 3.23 -7.04 6.33
N SER A 352 2.43 -8.05 6.04
CA SER A 352 1.66 -8.73 7.09
C SER A 352 2.35 -10.00 7.55
N ILE A 353 2.26 -10.26 8.85
CA ILE A 353 2.79 -11.43 9.52
C ILE A 353 1.62 -12.22 10.08
N ASN A 354 1.47 -13.45 9.64
CA ASN A 354 0.66 -14.44 10.32
C ASN A 354 1.41 -14.89 11.59
N VAL A 355 0.93 -14.43 12.75
CA VAL A 355 1.60 -14.67 14.04
C VAL A 355 1.43 -16.11 14.54
N ARG A 356 0.39 -16.82 14.06
CA ARG A 356 0.18 -18.24 14.38
C ARG A 356 1.31 -19.10 13.83
N TYR A 357 1.80 -18.76 12.64
CA TYR A 357 2.90 -19.46 11.98
C TYR A 357 4.25 -18.77 12.10
N ASN A 358 4.28 -17.54 12.63
CA ASN A 358 5.46 -16.69 12.65
C ASN A 358 6.07 -16.52 11.23
N LYS A 359 5.22 -16.25 10.24
CA LYS A 359 5.59 -16.10 8.83
C LYS A 359 4.97 -14.84 8.23
N VAL A 360 5.70 -14.18 7.34
CA VAL A 360 5.10 -13.16 6.48
C VAL A 360 4.06 -13.84 5.61
N SER A 361 2.80 -13.42 5.71
CA SER A 361 1.68 -13.91 4.91
C SER A 361 1.60 -13.17 3.59
N ASN A 362 1.73 -11.86 3.61
CA ASN A 362 1.64 -11.06 2.41
C ASN A 362 2.52 -9.80 2.49
N MET A 363 2.72 -9.20 1.32
CA MET A 363 3.35 -7.91 1.14
C MET A 363 2.66 -7.21 -0.04
N TRP A 364 2.29 -5.95 0.14
CA TRP A 364 1.61 -5.18 -0.89
C TRP A 364 2.04 -3.72 -0.88
N ASN A 365 1.63 -2.99 -1.92
CA ASN A 365 2.04 -1.60 -2.19
C ASN A 365 3.54 -1.39 -2.44
N LEU A 366 4.28 -2.45 -2.80
CA LEU A 366 5.58 -2.29 -3.43
C LEU A 366 5.34 -1.77 -4.85
N SER A 367 5.62 -0.50 -5.08
CA SER A 367 5.37 0.15 -6.37
C SER A 367 6.56 0.96 -6.85
N ASN A 368 6.66 1.19 -8.16
CA ASN A 368 7.65 2.10 -8.70
C ASN A 368 7.42 3.52 -8.15
N GLN A 369 8.50 4.24 -7.92
CA GLN A 369 8.47 5.58 -7.33
C GLN A 369 8.84 6.63 -8.36
N LYS A 370 8.16 6.59 -9.53
CA LYS A 370 8.42 7.50 -10.65
C LYS A 370 7.32 8.54 -10.74
N TYR A 371 7.70 9.81 -10.73
CA TYR A 371 6.79 10.94 -10.70
C TYR A 371 7.19 12.03 -11.69
N GLN A 372 6.20 12.77 -12.16
CA GLN A 372 6.37 14.13 -12.66
C GLN A 372 5.98 15.11 -11.57
N SER A 373 6.63 16.28 -11.45
CA SER A 373 6.20 17.35 -10.55
C SER A 373 5.83 18.63 -11.31
N SER A 374 4.73 19.25 -10.89
CA SER A 374 4.20 20.50 -11.45
C SER A 374 3.79 21.43 -10.32
N ILE A 375 4.04 22.74 -10.48
CA ILE A 375 3.62 23.75 -9.50
C ILE A 375 2.14 24.05 -9.66
N TYR A 376 1.42 24.16 -8.53
CA TYR A 376 0.02 24.56 -8.42
C TYR A 376 -0.16 25.59 -7.30
N ASP A 377 -1.26 26.35 -7.36
CA ASP A 377 -1.62 27.32 -6.33
C ASP A 377 -2.28 26.62 -5.11
N MET A 378 -1.92 27.06 -3.91
CA MET A 378 -2.38 26.49 -2.64
C MET A 378 -3.38 27.43 -1.95
N GLU A 379 -4.28 26.88 -1.14
CA GLU A 379 -5.11 27.64 -0.21
C GLU A 379 -4.27 28.07 1.00
N THR A 380 -4.40 29.34 1.36
CA THR A 380 -3.68 29.98 2.47
C THR A 380 -4.63 30.47 3.56
N ASP A 381 -5.95 30.38 3.35
CA ASP A 381 -6.95 30.71 4.35
C ASP A 381 -7.06 29.60 5.41
N VAL A 382 -6.41 29.83 6.55
CA VAL A 382 -6.41 28.91 7.71
C VAL A 382 -7.84 28.60 8.19
N ASN A 383 -8.78 29.55 8.11
CA ASN A 383 -10.14 29.30 8.58
C ASN A 383 -10.87 28.27 7.71
N LYS A 384 -10.66 28.30 6.38
CA LYS A 384 -11.20 27.27 5.49
C LYS A 384 -10.61 25.90 5.77
N ILE A 385 -9.30 25.83 6.05
CA ILE A 385 -8.64 24.58 6.40
C ILE A 385 -9.21 24.01 7.70
N LEU A 386 -9.36 24.84 8.73
CA LEU A 386 -9.92 24.43 10.02
C LEU A 386 -11.39 24.01 9.91
N ASP A 387 -12.17 24.70 9.08
CA ASP A 387 -13.55 24.30 8.78
C ASP A 387 -13.61 22.90 8.15
N LEU A 388 -12.78 22.60 7.14
CA LEU A 388 -12.68 21.24 6.58
C LEU A 388 -12.18 20.21 7.60
N ALA A 389 -11.20 20.56 8.43
CA ALA A 389 -10.70 19.67 9.49
C ALA A 389 -11.78 19.33 10.52
N SER A 390 -12.62 20.30 10.88
CA SER A 390 -13.73 20.11 11.83
C SER A 390 -14.79 19.13 11.33
N ARG A 391 -14.89 18.96 9.99
CA ARG A 391 -15.77 18.01 9.31
C ARG A 391 -15.16 16.61 9.14
N GLY A 392 -13.94 16.38 9.65
CA GLY A 392 -13.25 15.09 9.54
C GLY A 392 -12.51 14.88 8.21
N GLY A 393 -12.32 15.93 7.41
CA GLY A 393 -11.59 15.88 6.15
C GLY A 393 -12.48 15.70 4.92
N ASN A 394 -12.12 14.79 4.03
CA ASN A 394 -12.81 14.63 2.73
C ASN A 394 -14.15 13.87 2.83
N TYR A 395 -14.24 12.91 3.75
CA TYR A 395 -15.41 12.05 3.91
C TYR A 395 -16.35 12.62 4.98
N TYR A 396 -17.10 13.66 4.62
CA TYR A 396 -18.17 14.13 5.47
C TYR A 396 -19.45 13.33 5.18
N TYR A 397 -19.68 12.28 5.97
CA TYR A 397 -20.94 11.54 5.92
C TYR A 397 -22.00 12.34 6.70
N TYR A 398 -22.84 13.09 5.99
CA TYR A 398 -23.97 13.83 6.57
C TYR A 398 -25.14 12.87 6.83
N TYR A 399 -24.97 11.90 7.72
CA TYR A 399 -26.12 11.21 8.30
C TYR A 399 -26.29 11.72 9.72
N GLN A 400 -26.93 12.87 9.85
CA GLN A 400 -27.37 13.40 11.14
C GLN A 400 -28.58 12.59 11.58
N ASP A 401 -28.34 11.44 12.20
CA ASP A 401 -29.38 10.78 12.97
C ASP A 401 -29.59 11.63 14.24
N PRO A 402 -30.79 12.20 14.49
CA PRO A 402 -31.06 13.00 15.67
C PRO A 402 -30.90 12.23 16.99
N SER A 403 -30.90 10.89 16.92
CA SER A 403 -30.62 10.00 18.05
C SER A 403 -29.14 9.66 18.22
N ALA A 404 -28.27 10.09 17.29
CA ALA A 404 -26.85 9.81 17.38
C ALA A 404 -26.21 10.51 18.58
N LYS A 405 -25.36 9.76 19.28
CA LYS A 405 -24.50 10.31 20.31
C LYS A 405 -23.34 11.04 19.65
N THR A 406 -23.15 12.32 19.98
CA THR A 406 -21.96 13.06 19.54
C THR A 406 -20.75 12.74 20.41
N VAL A 407 -19.61 12.45 19.78
CA VAL A 407 -18.32 12.21 20.43
C VAL A 407 -17.28 13.18 19.86
N GLU A 408 -16.60 13.92 20.72
CA GLU A 408 -15.60 14.92 20.30
C GLU A 408 -14.21 14.30 20.14
N ILE A 409 -13.66 14.35 18.93
CA ILE A 409 -12.30 13.90 18.59
C ILE A 409 -11.37 15.12 18.57
N THR A 410 -10.29 15.08 19.34
CA THR A 410 -9.35 16.21 19.40
C THR A 410 -8.25 16.09 18.34
N LEU A 411 -8.06 17.16 17.56
CA LEU A 411 -7.01 17.30 16.57
C LEU A 411 -5.87 18.17 17.11
N GLY A 412 -4.63 17.69 16.95
CA GLY A 412 -3.41 18.42 17.30
C GLY A 412 -2.87 19.29 16.16
N THR A 413 -1.73 19.94 16.40
CA THR A 413 -1.05 20.82 15.42
C THR A 413 -0.76 20.05 14.13
N PRO A 414 -1.17 20.56 12.96
CA PRO A 414 -0.95 19.86 11.72
C PRO A 414 0.52 19.92 11.30
N ARG A 415 0.93 18.92 10.52
CA ARG A 415 2.20 18.95 9.80
C ARG A 415 1.99 18.85 8.29
N LEU A 416 2.94 19.39 7.54
CA LEU A 416 2.93 19.26 6.09
C LEU A 416 3.29 17.82 5.67
N GLY A 417 2.51 17.26 4.75
CA GLY A 417 2.75 15.99 4.09
C GLY A 417 2.18 16.02 2.67
N TYR A 418 2.02 14.84 2.08
CA TYR A 418 1.28 14.67 0.84
C TYR A 418 0.04 13.80 1.08
N MET A 419 -1.02 14.08 0.34
CA MET A 419 -2.21 13.24 0.24
C MET A 419 -2.25 12.59 -1.14
N GLN A 420 -2.44 11.27 -1.19
CA GLN A 420 -2.75 10.54 -2.40
C GLN A 420 -4.19 10.83 -2.80
N THR A 421 -4.40 11.17 -4.06
CA THR A 421 -5.73 11.31 -4.66
C THR A 421 -5.69 10.88 -6.12
N TRP A 422 -6.85 10.84 -6.76
CA TRP A 422 -7.00 10.38 -8.14
C TRP A 422 -7.64 11.45 -9.00
N GLN A 423 -7.00 11.73 -10.13
CA GLN A 423 -7.54 12.57 -11.19
C GLN A 423 -8.01 11.67 -12.34
N TYR A 424 -9.26 11.82 -12.74
CA TYR A 424 -9.85 11.08 -13.86
C TYR A 424 -9.98 12.01 -15.07
N THR A 425 -9.19 11.74 -16.11
CA THR A 425 -9.21 12.48 -17.38
C THR A 425 -9.10 11.50 -18.54
N ASP A 426 -9.90 11.70 -19.59
CA ASP A 426 -9.86 10.86 -20.81
C ASP A 426 -10.01 9.35 -20.54
N ASN A 427 -10.88 8.98 -19.57
CA ASN A 427 -11.07 7.60 -19.09
C ASN A 427 -9.80 6.95 -18.50
N VAL A 428 -8.80 7.76 -18.15
CA VAL A 428 -7.57 7.31 -17.48
C VAL A 428 -7.56 7.87 -16.06
N SER A 429 -7.25 6.99 -15.11
CA SER A 429 -7.03 7.36 -13.72
C SER A 429 -5.55 7.65 -13.47
N HIS A 430 -5.26 8.89 -13.08
CA HIS A 430 -3.93 9.39 -12.72
C HIS A 430 -3.81 9.50 -11.20
N GLU A 431 -2.81 8.82 -10.65
CA GLU A 431 -2.47 8.94 -9.23
C GLU A 431 -1.71 10.25 -9.00
N LEU A 432 -2.24 11.10 -8.13
CA LEU A 432 -1.65 12.38 -7.75
C LEU A 432 -1.25 12.36 -6.27
N LEU A 433 -0.13 12.99 -5.96
CA LEU A 433 0.26 13.32 -4.59
C LEU A 433 0.21 14.84 -4.45
N VAL A 434 -0.72 15.31 -3.64
CA VAL A 434 -1.01 16.73 -3.45
C VAL A 434 -0.52 17.16 -2.07
N PRO A 435 0.19 18.29 -1.92
CA PRO A 435 0.56 18.82 -0.61
C PRO A 435 -0.66 18.92 0.31
N ALA A 436 -0.52 18.53 1.57
CA ALA A 436 -1.62 18.44 2.52
C ALA A 436 -1.17 18.75 3.95
N LEU A 437 -2.10 19.24 4.76
CA LEU A 437 -1.94 19.30 6.21
C LEU A 437 -2.51 18.04 6.85
N ILE A 438 -1.69 17.43 7.69
CA ILE A 438 -1.98 16.20 8.42
C ILE A 438 -2.22 16.57 9.88
N PHE A 439 -3.48 16.59 10.30
CA PHE A 439 -3.90 16.85 11.66
C PHE A 439 -3.88 15.54 12.46
N PRO A 440 -2.94 15.35 13.40
CA PRO A 440 -2.91 14.14 14.21
C PRO A 440 -4.12 14.11 15.15
N VAL A 441 -4.72 12.95 15.33
CA VAL A 441 -5.69 12.74 16.42
C VAL A 441 -4.91 12.58 17.72
N THR A 442 -5.12 13.48 18.67
CA THR A 442 -4.37 13.50 19.94
C THR A 442 -5.14 12.93 21.11
N ASN A 443 -6.46 12.85 21.01
CA ASN A 443 -7.31 12.29 22.05
C ASN A 443 -8.54 11.62 21.42
N ILE A 444 -8.73 10.35 21.76
CA ILE A 444 -9.91 9.55 21.40
C ILE A 444 -10.64 9.25 22.70
N PRO A 445 -11.86 9.79 22.90
CA PRO A 445 -12.67 9.51 24.08
C PRO A 445 -12.95 8.01 24.27
N THR A 446 -13.15 7.57 25.51
CA THR A 446 -13.42 6.16 25.83
C THR A 446 -14.74 5.64 25.25
N ASP A 447 -15.67 6.53 24.95
CA ASP A 447 -16.96 6.23 24.32
C ASP A 447 -16.91 6.23 22.78
N ALA A 448 -15.74 6.46 22.18
CA ALA A 448 -15.47 6.29 20.75
C ALA A 448 -15.08 4.85 20.41
N GLU A 449 -15.93 3.87 20.79
CA GLU A 449 -15.58 2.44 20.84
C GLU A 449 -15.02 1.89 19.51
N TYR A 450 -15.49 2.41 18.38
CA TYR A 450 -15.10 1.96 17.03
C TYR A 450 -14.25 2.99 16.26
N PHE A 451 -13.72 4.02 16.92
CA PHE A 451 -12.88 5.01 16.26
C PHE A 451 -11.43 4.53 16.14
N TYR A 452 -10.88 4.55 14.92
CA TYR A 452 -9.53 4.03 14.61
C TYR A 452 -8.69 4.96 13.72
N ARG A 453 -9.17 6.18 13.40
CA ARG A 453 -8.40 7.10 12.53
C ARG A 453 -7.28 7.76 13.31
N GLU A 454 -6.06 7.69 12.79
CA GLU A 454 -4.88 8.33 13.41
C GLU A 454 -4.75 9.82 13.06
N SER A 455 -5.34 10.24 11.92
CA SER A 455 -5.22 11.62 11.44
C SER A 455 -6.39 12.06 10.56
N VAL A 456 -6.54 13.38 10.43
CA VAL A 456 -7.40 14.04 9.44
C VAL A 456 -6.51 14.75 8.42
N VAL A 457 -6.75 14.48 7.13
CA VAL A 457 -5.88 14.93 6.03
C VAL A 457 -6.61 15.95 5.18
N ILE A 458 -6.05 17.16 5.07
CA ILE A 458 -6.62 18.27 4.31
C ILE A 458 -5.66 18.65 3.18
N PRO A 459 -6.02 18.46 1.89
CA PRO A 459 -5.17 18.89 0.78
C PRO A 459 -5.07 20.41 0.78
N LEU A 460 -3.94 20.94 0.31
CA LEU A 460 -3.69 22.37 0.22
C LEU A 460 -3.94 22.93 -1.19
N ALA A 461 -4.03 22.09 -2.23
CA ALA A 461 -4.30 22.60 -3.57
C ALA A 461 -5.65 23.32 -3.64
N LYS A 462 -5.62 24.58 -4.07
CA LYS A 462 -6.77 25.49 -4.00
C LYS A 462 -8.00 24.94 -4.71
N GLU A 463 -7.81 24.41 -5.92
CA GLU A 463 -8.89 23.83 -6.74
C GLU A 463 -9.63 22.69 -6.03
N ILE A 464 -8.90 21.86 -5.27
CA ILE A 464 -9.47 20.72 -4.53
C ILE A 464 -10.28 21.22 -3.33
N ILE A 465 -9.76 22.20 -2.58
CA ILE A 465 -10.50 22.81 -1.46
C ILE A 465 -11.77 23.49 -1.96
N ASP A 466 -11.67 24.30 -3.01
CA ASP A 466 -12.82 25.04 -3.54
C ASP A 466 -13.92 24.08 -4.03
N GLN A 467 -13.58 22.93 -4.63
CA GLN A 467 -14.54 21.88 -4.98
C GLN A 467 -15.23 21.29 -3.74
N ARG A 468 -14.45 20.96 -2.70
CA ARG A 468 -14.98 20.35 -1.45
C ARG A 468 -15.89 21.29 -0.69
N MET A 469 -15.58 22.59 -0.69
CA MET A 469 -16.40 23.62 -0.04
C MET A 469 -17.75 23.83 -0.75
N GLN A 470 -17.86 23.50 -2.03
CA GLN A 470 -19.10 23.59 -2.80
C GLN A 470 -20.05 22.40 -2.57
N GLY A 471 -19.67 21.40 -1.77
CA GLY A 471 -20.52 20.25 -1.44
C GLY A 471 -20.68 19.25 -2.59
N GLY A 472 -19.71 19.18 -3.50
CA GLY A 472 -19.82 18.57 -4.83
C GLY A 472 -19.98 17.06 -4.94
N ASP A 473 -20.06 16.30 -3.85
CA ASP A 473 -20.37 14.86 -3.87
C ASP A 473 -21.03 14.45 -2.55
N LEU A 474 -22.26 14.92 -2.31
CA LEU A 474 -23.14 14.18 -1.41
C LEU A 474 -23.47 12.85 -2.11
N PRO A 475 -23.25 11.68 -1.48
CA PRO A 475 -23.74 10.43 -2.05
C PRO A 475 -25.24 10.58 -2.34
N VAL A 476 -25.67 10.07 -3.48
CA VAL A 476 -27.08 10.05 -3.93
C VAL A 476 -27.96 9.75 -2.71
N GLN A 477 -28.79 10.72 -2.32
CA GLN A 477 -29.83 10.46 -1.32
C GLN A 477 -30.63 9.27 -1.86
N ILE A 478 -30.59 8.15 -1.14
CA ILE A 478 -31.49 7.03 -1.42
C ILE A 478 -32.89 7.64 -1.32
N MET A 479 -33.61 7.70 -2.44
CA MET A 479 -35.00 8.18 -2.44
C MET A 479 -35.71 7.42 -1.33
N GLU A 480 -36.27 8.17 -0.37
CA GLU A 480 -37.22 7.63 0.59
C GLU A 480 -38.22 6.78 -0.18
N ASP A 481 -38.35 5.52 0.23
CA ASP A 481 -39.26 4.55 -0.36
C ASP A 481 -40.65 5.19 -0.38
N GLN A 482 -41.04 5.74 -1.54
CA GLN A 482 -42.41 6.15 -1.77
C GLN A 482 -43.16 4.83 -1.78
N THR A 483 -43.72 4.48 -0.61
CA THR A 483 -44.63 3.35 -0.47
C THR A 483 -45.68 3.49 -1.54
N VAL A 484 -45.49 2.77 -2.65
CA VAL A 484 -46.47 2.67 -3.70
C VAL A 484 -47.61 1.88 -3.08
N SER A 485 -48.66 2.59 -2.72
CA SER A 485 -49.94 2.02 -2.32
C SER A 485 -50.32 0.97 -3.36
N SER A 486 -50.29 -0.30 -2.97
CA SER A 486 -50.64 -1.45 -3.81
C SER A 486 -52.15 -1.55 -4.00
N GLU A 487 -52.75 -0.52 -4.61
CA GLU A 487 -54.09 -0.56 -5.18
C GLU A 487 -53.99 -0.25 -6.68
N GLU A 488 -53.28 -1.08 -7.42
CA GLU A 488 -53.47 -1.15 -8.86
C GLU A 488 -53.72 -2.61 -9.27
N THR A 489 -55.00 -2.88 -9.54
CA THR A 489 -55.53 -4.16 -10.01
C THR A 489 -54.80 -4.64 -11.24
N ALA A 490 -54.16 -5.80 -11.15
CA ALA A 490 -53.61 -6.49 -12.30
C ALA A 490 -54.71 -6.78 -13.35
N PRO A 491 -54.52 -6.46 -14.63
CA PRO A 491 -55.45 -6.88 -15.67
C PRO A 491 -55.39 -8.40 -15.84
N ALA A 492 -56.56 -9.04 -15.91
CA ALA A 492 -56.69 -10.48 -16.06
C ALA A 492 -56.00 -11.01 -17.33
N GLU A 493 -55.20 -12.06 -17.17
CA GLU A 493 -54.61 -12.79 -18.29
C GLU A 493 -55.71 -13.45 -19.15
N PRO A 494 -55.61 -13.43 -20.49
CA PRO A 494 -56.54 -14.13 -21.36
C PRO A 494 -56.27 -15.64 -21.30
N VAL A 495 -57.31 -16.38 -20.91
CA VAL A 495 -57.34 -17.86 -20.94
C VAL A 495 -57.22 -18.33 -22.39
N VAL A 496 -56.11 -19.00 -22.71
CA VAL A 496 -55.91 -19.68 -24.00
C VAL A 496 -56.45 -21.10 -23.86
N ASP A 497 -57.56 -21.37 -24.56
CA ASP A 497 -58.24 -22.65 -24.60
C ASP A 497 -57.49 -23.60 -25.56
N LEU A 498 -56.87 -24.66 -25.04
CA LEU A 498 -56.20 -25.69 -25.85
C LEU A 498 -57.15 -26.88 -26.09
N PRO A 499 -57.35 -27.33 -27.33
CA PRO A 499 -58.26 -28.43 -27.63
C PRO A 499 -57.73 -29.79 -27.18
N ALA A 500 -58.62 -30.60 -26.61
CA ALA A 500 -58.36 -31.94 -26.11
C ALA A 500 -57.92 -32.91 -27.22
N VAL A 501 -56.75 -33.53 -27.04
CA VAL A 501 -56.28 -34.67 -27.83
C VAL A 501 -56.93 -35.94 -27.27
N LYS A 502 -57.75 -36.60 -28.10
CA LYS A 502 -58.22 -37.97 -27.87
C LYS A 502 -57.08 -38.94 -28.22
N LEU A 503 -56.73 -39.82 -27.30
CA LEU A 503 -56.00 -41.05 -27.59
C LEU A 503 -57.00 -42.20 -27.52
N GLU A 504 -57.25 -42.83 -28.67
CA GLU A 504 -57.83 -44.17 -28.79
C GLU A 504 -56.70 -45.21 -28.64
N GLU A 505 -57.10 -46.41 -28.22
CA GLU A 505 -56.27 -47.55 -27.76
C GLU A 505 -55.15 -48.04 -28.69
#